data_AF-A0A363TWA7-F1
#
_entry.id   AF-A0A363TWA7-F1
#
_cell.length_a   1.000
_cell.length_b   1.000
_cell.length_c   1.000
_cell.angle_alpha   90.00
_cell.angle_beta   90.00
_cell.angle_gamma   90.00
#
_symmetry.space_group_name_H-M   'P 1'
#
loop_
_entity.id
_entity.type
_entity.pdbx_description
1 polymer ?
#
loop_
_entity_poly.entity_id
_entity_poly.type
_entity_poly.pdbx_seq_one_letter_code
_entity_poly.pdbx_strand_id
1 'polypeptide(L)' 'AVRAAVAVFEPQEEGVAALTRRVKESFDPDGVLGPGRMWPGI' A
#
# COMPACT_ATOMS: atom_id res chain seq x y z
N ALA A 1 -11.30 10.06 13.28
CA ALA A 1 -11.41 8.61 13.52
C ALA A 1 -11.85 7.86 12.24
N VAL A 2 -13.04 8.10 11.68
CA VAL A 2 -13.59 7.32 10.54
C VAL A 2 -12.70 7.27 9.29
N ARG A 3 -12.11 8.41 8.87
CA ARG A 3 -11.31 8.47 7.63
C ARG A 3 -10.04 7.61 7.62
N ALA A 4 -9.53 7.21 8.78
CA ALA A 4 -8.36 6.33 8.88
C ALA A 4 -8.73 4.84 8.85
N ALA A 5 -9.99 4.50 9.15
CA ALA A 5 -10.46 3.12 9.26
C ALA A 5 -11.09 2.58 7.96
N VAL A 6 -11.42 3.48 7.02
CA VAL A 6 -12.05 3.13 5.75
C VAL A 6 -11.00 3.26 4.65
N ALA A 7 -10.76 2.17 3.92
CA ALA A 7 -9.90 2.19 2.75
C ALA A 7 -10.47 3.18 1.72
N VAL A 8 -9.61 4.09 1.22
CA VAL A 8 -10.02 5.11 0.25
C VAL A 8 -10.20 4.51 -1.14
N PHE A 9 -9.46 3.45 -1.44
CA PHE A 9 -9.50 2.73 -2.70
C PHE A 9 -10.12 1.35 -2.52
N GLU A 10 -10.72 0.85 -3.60
CA GLU A 10 -11.09 -0.55 -3.69
C GLU A 10 -9.86 -1.47 -3.64
N PRO A 11 -10.03 -2.73 -3.20
CA PRO A 11 -8.95 -3.71 -3.26
C PRO A 11 -8.42 -3.86 -4.68
N GLN A 12 -7.10 -3.90 -4.82
CA GLN A 12 -6.47 -4.17 -6.11
C GLN A 12 -6.63 -5.64 -6.49
N GLU A 13 -6.75 -5.88 -7.79
CA GLU A 13 -6.57 -7.22 -8.36
C GLU A 13 -5.20 -7.79 -7.97
N GLU A 14 -5.16 -9.09 -7.69
CA GLU A 14 -4.03 -9.76 -7.03
C GLU A 14 -2.68 -9.50 -7.74
N GLY A 15 -2.66 -9.60 -9.06
CA GLY A 15 -1.45 -9.36 -9.86
C GLY A 15 -0.93 -7.92 -9.77
N VAL A 16 -1.84 -6.95 -9.68
CA VAL A 16 -1.49 -5.53 -9.54
C VAL A 16 -0.97 -5.25 -8.13
N ALA A 17 -1.59 -5.82 -7.10
CA ALA A 17 -1.12 -5.70 -5.73
C ALA A 17 0.31 -6.24 -5.57
N ALA A 18 0.63 -7.38 -6.21
CA ALA A 18 1.97 -7.95 -6.20
C ALA A 18 3.01 -7.05 -6.90
N LEU A 19 2.63 -6.40 -8.01
CA LEU A 19 3.50 -5.44 -8.69
C LEU A 19 3.74 -4.20 -7.82
N THR A 20 2.67 -3.62 -7.27
CA THR A 20 2.75 -2.46 -6.37
C THR A 20 3.69 -2.70 -5.20
N ARG A 21 3.59 -3.88 -4.56
CA ARG A 21 4.48 -4.27 -3.47
C ARG A 21 5.95 -4.31 -3.92
N ARG A 22 6.25 -4.98 -5.03
CA ARG A 22 7.64 -5.08 -5.54
C ARG A 22 8.24 -3.71 -5.87
N VAL A 23 7.44 -2.83 -6.47
CA VAL A 23 7.88 -1.46 -6.77
C VAL A 23 8.17 -0.70 -5.48
N LYS A 24 7.29 -0.82 -4.47
CA LYS A 24 7.46 -0.18 -3.17
C LYS A 24 8.72 -0.67 -2.44
N GLU A 25 8.93 -1.98 -2.40
CA GLU A 25 10.11 -2.60 -1.76
C GLU A 25 11.41 -2.21 -2.46
N SER A 26 11.41 -2.10 -3.79
CA SER A 26 12.61 -1.68 -4.55
C SER A 26 12.96 -0.20 -4.33
N PHE A 27 11.94 0.63 -4.11
CA PHE A 27 12.09 2.08 -3.97
C PHE A 27 12.34 2.52 -2.52
N ASP A 28 11.68 1.88 -1.56
CA ASP A 28 11.70 2.21 -0.14
C ASP A 28 11.83 0.93 0.70
N PRO A 29 13.01 0.28 0.66
CA PRO A 29 13.24 -1.01 1.31
C PRO A 29 13.09 -0.95 2.83
N ASP A 30 13.34 0.20 3.43
CA ASP A 30 13.21 0.42 4.87
C ASP A 30 11.80 0.91 5.28
N GLY A 31 10.89 1.11 4.31
CA GLY A 31 9.49 1.47 4.55
C GLY A 31 9.29 2.84 5.21
N VAL A 32 10.21 3.79 5.00
CA VAL A 32 10.20 5.10 5.66
C VAL A 32 9.14 6.02 5.04
N LEU A 33 8.85 5.87 3.76
CA LEU A 33 8.00 6.80 3.00
C LEU A 33 6.54 6.36 3.00
N GLY A 34 5.73 6.89 3.91
CA GLY A 34 4.27 6.69 3.91
C GLY A 34 3.84 5.24 4.15
N PRO A 35 4.26 4.62 5.27
CA PRO A 35 3.94 3.23 5.61
C PRO A 35 2.42 3.02 5.71
N GLY A 36 1.90 1.98 5.04
CA GLY A 36 0.47 1.65 5.06
C GLY A 36 -0.44 2.69 4.39
N ARG A 37 0.13 3.65 3.65
CA ARG A 37 -0.65 4.68 2.96
C ARG A 37 -1.23 4.10 1.67
N MET A 38 -2.47 4.47 1.37
CA MET A 38 -3.27 4.02 0.21
C MET A 38 -3.72 2.55 0.29
N TRP A 39 -2.81 1.61 0.58
CA TRP A 39 -3.14 0.20 0.80
C TRP A 39 -2.53 -0.32 2.10
N PRO A 40 -3.32 -0.92 3.01
CA PRO A 40 -2.80 -1.51 4.23
C PRO A 40 -1.83 -2.67 3.92
N GLY A 41 -0.68 -2.71 4.60
CA GLY A 41 0.29 -3.81 4.50
C GLY A 41 1.29 -3.70 3.34
N ILE A 42 1.28 -2.58 2.60
CA ILE A 42 2.34 -2.12 1.69
C ILE A 42 2.99 -0.88 2.31
#